data_AF-A0A6P0US34-F1
#
_entry.id   AF-A0A6P0US34-F1
#
_cell.length_a   1.000
_cell.length_b   1.000
_cell.length_c   1.000
_cell.angle_alpha   90.00
_cell.angle_beta   90.00
_cell.angle_gamma   90.00
#
_symmetry.space_group_name_H-M   'P 1'
#
loop_
_entity.id
_entity.type
_entity.pdbx_description
1 polymer ?
#
loop_
_entity_poly.entity_id
_entity_poly.type
_entity_poly.pdbx_seq_one_letter_code
_entity_poly.pdbx_strand_id
1 'polypeptide(L)'
;MNTWYIPITILPGIALLILSTSNILIALSNEIADRIKQNIDPLMTKRKLSQLNLLTKGLVGLYVGAGSMVIAGILAGIQNFIALTKDLATVSMLIGTISLFISIGFLITFSFKAVRIRQDQFNESIN
;
A
#
# COMPACT_ATOMS: atom_id res chain seq x y z
N MET A 1 -12.84 -3.73 -28.00
CA MET A 1 -12.01 -2.70 -27.35
C MET A 1 -10.65 -3.29 -27.04
N ASN A 2 -9.57 -2.55 -27.28
CA ASN A 2 -8.22 -3.05 -27.05
C ASN A 2 -7.99 -3.26 -25.54
N THR A 3 -7.86 -4.52 -25.12
CA THR A 3 -7.75 -4.95 -23.72
C THR A 3 -6.51 -4.43 -22.97
N TRP A 4 -5.59 -3.74 -23.64
CA TRP A 4 -4.38 -3.16 -23.03
C TRP A 4 -4.64 -1.86 -22.24
N TYR A 5 -5.79 -1.21 -22.42
CA TYR A 5 -6.04 0.10 -21.80
C TYR A 5 -6.34 0.01 -20.30
N ILE A 6 -6.91 -1.12 -19.85
CA ILE A 6 -7.39 -1.29 -18.46
C ILE A 6 -6.23 -1.19 -17.44
N PRO A 7 -5.12 -1.94 -17.55
CA PRO A 7 -3.99 -1.83 -16.61
C PRO A 7 -3.43 -0.40 -16.52
N ILE A 8 -3.35 0.30 -17.65
CA ILE A 8 -2.73 1.62 -17.73
C ILE A 8 -3.62 2.71 -17.11
N THR A 9 -4.94 2.62 -17.31
CA THR A 9 -5.88 3.61 -16.76
C THR A 9 -5.99 3.64 -15.24
N ILE A 10 -5.67 2.53 -14.57
CA ILE A 10 -5.81 2.41 -13.11
C ILE A 10 -4.54 2.88 -12.38
N LEU A 11 -3.39 2.93 -13.07
CA LEU A 11 -2.10 3.32 -12.50
C LEU A 11 -2.10 4.69 -11.80
N PRO A 12 -2.72 5.76 -12.34
CA PRO A 12 -2.80 7.04 -11.62
C PRO A 12 -3.50 6.90 -10.26
N GLY A 13 -4.55 6.10 -10.16
CA GLY A 13 -5.25 5.85 -8.90
C GLY A 13 -4.36 5.11 -7.89
N ILE A 14 -3.61 4.10 -8.35
CA ILE A 14 -2.66 3.37 -7.50
C ILE A 14 -1.53 4.30 -7.03
N ALA A 15 -1.03 5.18 -7.91
CA ALA A 15 0.01 6.15 -7.57
C ALA A 15 -0.46 7.13 -6.47
N LEU A 16 -1.72 7.58 -6.53
CA LEU A 16 -2.31 8.40 -5.47
C LEU A 16 -2.40 7.65 -4.14
N LEU A 17 -2.80 6.37 -4.16
CA LEU A 17 -2.83 5.53 -2.97
C LEU A 17 -1.43 5.35 -2.36
N ILE A 18 -0.42 5.11 -3.19
CA ILE A 18 0.98 5.01 -2.78
C ILE A 18 1.45 6.32 -2.14
N LEU A 19 1.18 7.46 -2.77
CA LEU A 19 1.57 8.77 -2.27
C LEU A 19 0.92 9.06 -0.90
N SER A 20 -0.39 8.87 -0.79
CA SER A 20 -1.12 9.06 0.47
C SER A 20 -0.58 8.16 1.58
N THR A 21 -0.36 6.88 1.27
CA THR A 21 0.16 5.90 2.23
C THR A 21 1.58 6.23 2.66
N SER A 22 2.43 6.70 1.74
CA SER A 22 3.82 7.09 2.03
C SER A 22 3.87 8.30 2.96
N ASN A 23 2.99 9.29 2.76
CA ASN A 23 2.90 10.44 3.66
C ASN A 23 2.53 10.02 5.09
N ILE A 24 1.57 9.09 5.24
CA ILE A 24 1.19 8.54 6.55
C ILE A 24 2.36 7.78 7.18
N LEU A 25 3.10 7.00 6.38
CA LEU A 25 4.26 6.22 6.83
C LEU A 25 5.35 7.15 7.39
N ILE A 26 5.69 8.21 6.67
CA ILE A 26 6.69 9.20 7.11
C ILE A 26 6.23 9.89 8.40
N ALA A 27 4.97 10.33 8.46
CA ALA A 27 4.43 10.98 9.66
C ALA A 27 4.49 10.06 10.89
N LEU A 28 4.08 8.79 10.74
CA LEU A 28 4.12 7.80 11.81
C LEU A 28 5.57 7.45 12.21
N SER A 29 6.47 7.34 11.25
CA SER A 29 7.89 7.08 11.49
C SER A 29 8.53 8.20 12.30
N ASN A 30 8.24 9.46 11.95
CA ASN A 30 8.73 10.62 12.69
C ASN A 30 8.17 10.65 14.11
N GLU A 31 6.86 10.41 14.28
CA GLU A 31 6.25 10.35 15.62
C GLU A 31 6.89 9.26 16.50
N ILE A 32 7.16 8.07 15.94
CA ILE A 32 7.85 6.99 16.65
C ILE A 32 9.27 7.42 17.04
N ALA A 33 10.01 8.04 16.12
CA ALA A 33 11.37 8.52 16.40
C ALA A 33 11.40 9.55 17.53
N ASP A 34 10.43 10.46 17.56
CA ASP A 34 10.33 11.47 18.62
C ASP A 34 9.95 10.83 19.97
N ARG A 35 9.03 9.87 20.00
CA ARG A 35 8.68 9.11 21.21
C ARG A 35 9.88 8.35 21.79
N ILE A 36 10.68 7.71 20.93
CA ILE A 36 11.90 7.00 21.33
C ILE A 36 12.90 7.97 21.95
N LYS A 37 13.14 9.13 21.32
CA LYS A 37 14.05 10.16 21.85
C LYS A 37 13.60 10.69 23.20
N GLN A 38 12.29 10.88 23.38
CA GLN A 38 11.70 11.42 24.60
C GLN A 38 11.45 10.34 25.67
N ASN A 39 11.80 9.07 25.41
CA ASN A 39 11.56 7.93 26.30
C ASN A 39 10.09 7.81 26.75
N ILE A 40 9.15 8.18 25.86
CA ILE A 40 7.71 8.19 26.14
C ILE A 40 7.15 6.78 25.99
N ASP A 41 6.36 6.37 26.98
CA ASP A 41 5.64 5.09 27.12
C ASP A 41 6.04 4.00 26.10
N PRO A 42 6.87 3.02 26.53
CA PRO A 42 7.34 1.96 25.64
C PRO A 42 6.20 1.10 25.08
N LEU A 43 5.05 1.00 25.79
CA LEU A 43 3.92 0.21 25.35
C LEU A 43 3.23 0.84 24.14
N MET A 44 2.86 2.12 24.22
CA MET A 44 2.28 2.87 23.12
C MET A 44 3.22 2.96 21.91
N THR A 45 4.53 3.15 22.15
CA THR A 45 5.53 3.16 21.08
C THR A 45 5.58 1.82 20.33
N LYS A 46 5.52 0.68 21.04
CA LYS A 46 5.43 -0.66 20.44
C LYS A 46 4.16 -0.84 19.60
N ARG A 47 3.02 -0.31 20.07
CA ARG A 47 1.75 -0.36 19.33
C ARG A 47 1.83 0.42 18.01
N LYS A 48 2.44 1.61 18.01
CA LYS A 48 2.68 2.41 16.80
C LYS A 48 3.67 1.74 15.84
N LEU A 49 4.70 1.07 16.35
CA LEU A 49 5.61 0.28 15.50
C LEU A 49 4.87 -0.87 14.79
N SER A 50 3.89 -1.49 15.45
CA SER A 50 3.02 -2.50 14.81
C SER A 50 2.17 -1.89 13.69
N GLN A 51 1.65 -0.66 13.87
CA GLN A 51 0.95 0.08 12.81
C GLN A 51 1.87 0.37 11.62
N LEU A 52 3.10 0.81 11.89
CA LEU A 52 4.11 1.09 10.86
C LEU A 52 4.37 -0.17 10.02
N ASN A 53 4.59 -1.31 10.66
CA ASN A 53 4.78 -2.59 9.96
C ASN A 53 3.59 -2.99 9.08
N LEU A 54 2.36 -2.76 9.55
CA LEU A 54 1.16 -3.06 8.77
C LEU A 54 1.02 -2.12 7.56
N LEU A 55 1.33 -0.84 7.74
CA LEU A 55 1.32 0.16 6.69
C LEU A 55 2.38 -0.15 5.62
N THR A 56 3.60 -0.51 6.02
CA THR A 56 4.67 -0.92 5.11
C THR A 56 4.27 -2.14 4.28
N LYS A 57 3.63 -3.15 4.89
CA LYS A 57 3.14 -4.32 4.15
C LYS A 57 2.09 -3.94 3.09
N GLY A 58 1.17 -3.04 3.44
CA GLY A 58 0.22 -2.47 2.49
C GLY A 58 0.94 -1.78 1.33
N LEU A 59 1.87 -0.86 1.65
CA LEU A 59 2.60 -0.09 0.65
C LEU A 59 3.42 -0.96 -0.31
N VAL A 60 4.09 -2.01 0.19
CA VAL A 60 4.79 -2.99 -0.65
C VAL A 60 3.83 -3.70 -1.61
N GLY A 61 2.65 -4.10 -1.14
CA GLY A 61 1.61 -4.67 -2.01
C GLY A 61 1.13 -3.70 -3.09
N LEU A 62 1.01 -2.40 -2.78
CA LEU A 62 0.69 -1.39 -3.81
C LEU A 62 1.80 -1.29 -4.86
N TYR A 63 3.07 -1.30 -4.46
CA TYR A 63 4.20 -1.26 -5.40
C TYR A 63 4.26 -2.50 -6.30
N VAL A 64 4.08 -3.70 -5.72
CA VAL A 64 4.03 -4.96 -6.49
C VAL A 64 2.84 -4.93 -7.46
N GLY A 65 1.67 -4.49 -7.00
CA GLY A 65 0.49 -4.31 -7.82
C GLY A 65 0.70 -3.36 -9.00
N ALA A 66 1.23 -2.16 -8.72
CA ALA A 66 1.53 -1.15 -9.73
C ALA A 66 2.56 -1.66 -10.76
N GLY A 67 3.65 -2.25 -10.29
CA GLY A 67 4.70 -2.80 -11.16
C GLY A 67 4.16 -3.89 -12.09
N SER A 68 3.33 -4.80 -11.56
CA SER A 68 2.70 -5.84 -12.36
C SER A 68 1.72 -5.27 -13.40
N MET A 69 0.98 -4.20 -13.06
CA MET A 69 0.10 -3.52 -14.03
C MET A 69 0.88 -2.83 -15.16
N VAL A 70 2.02 -2.21 -14.85
CA VAL A 70 2.92 -1.63 -15.87
C VAL A 70 3.43 -2.73 -16.81
N ILE A 71 3.91 -3.85 -16.24
CA ILE A 71 4.39 -5.00 -17.03
C ILE A 71 3.27 -5.53 -17.93
N ALA A 72 2.06 -5.72 -17.39
CA ALA A 72 0.90 -6.16 -18.17
C ALA A 72 0.57 -5.21 -19.32
N GLY A 73 0.61 -3.89 -19.09
CA GLY A 73 0.40 -2.86 -20.11
C GLY A 73 1.44 -2.91 -21.24
N ILE A 74 2.72 -3.03 -20.88
CA ILE A 74 3.82 -3.14 -21.85
C ILE A 74 3.68 -4.42 -22.69
N LEU A 75 3.45 -5.56 -22.03
CA LEU A 75 3.26 -6.85 -22.71
C LEU A 75 2.08 -6.81 -23.66
N ALA A 76 0.95 -6.25 -23.24
CA ALA A 76 -0.24 -6.13 -24.07
C ALA A 76 -0.07 -5.17 -25.26
N GLY A 77 0.80 -4.16 -25.14
CA GLY A 77 1.13 -3.23 -26.23
C GLY A 77 2.06 -3.85 -27.29
N ILE A 78 3.03 -4.66 -26.85
CA ILE A 78 4.09 -5.21 -27.72
C ILE A 78 3.69 -6.58 -28.33
N GLN A 79 2.69 -7.27 -27.78
CA GLN A 79 2.28 -8.62 -28.22
C GLN A 79 2.04 -8.75 -29.74
N ASN A 80 1.51 -7.70 -30.39
CA ASN A 80 1.25 -7.69 -31.84
C ASN A 80 2.51 -7.57 -32.69
N PHE A 81 3.61 -7.08 -32.12
CA PHE A 81 4.88 -6.87 -32.81
C PHE A 81 5.84 -8.06 -32.68
N ILE A 82 5.74 -8.84 -31.58
CA ILE A 82 6.72 -9.89 -31.23
C ILE A 82 6.08 -11.30 -31.24
N ALA A 83 4.84 -11.46 -31.72
CA ALA A 83 4.09 -12.71 -31.66
C ALA A 83 4.06 -13.32 -30.23
N LEU A 84 3.97 -12.46 -29.22
CA LEU A 84 3.95 -12.86 -27.82
C LEU A 84 2.58 -13.44 -27.45
N THR A 85 2.53 -14.45 -26.58
CA THR A 85 1.26 -15.04 -26.14
C THR A 85 0.47 -14.05 -25.29
N LYS A 86 -0.83 -13.89 -25.61
CA LYS A 86 -1.77 -13.01 -24.90
C LYS A 86 -1.95 -13.37 -23.43
N ASP A 87 -1.66 -14.62 -23.08
CA ASP A 87 -1.82 -15.15 -21.73
C ASP A 87 -0.88 -14.49 -20.73
N LEU A 88 0.33 -14.10 -21.15
CA LEU A 88 1.33 -13.55 -20.23
C LEU A 88 0.92 -12.18 -19.66
N ALA A 89 0.38 -11.30 -20.52
CA ALA A 89 -0.13 -10.00 -20.10
C ALA A 89 -1.34 -10.15 -19.15
N THR A 90 -2.21 -11.12 -19.44
CA THR A 90 -3.40 -11.41 -18.64
C THR A 90 -3.03 -11.93 -17.24
N VAL A 91 -2.07 -12.85 -17.16
CA VAL A 91 -1.55 -13.38 -15.88
C VAL A 91 -0.91 -12.26 -15.06
N SER A 92 -0.09 -11.42 -15.68
CA SER A 92 0.54 -10.29 -14.99
C SER A 92 -0.50 -9.28 -14.46
N MET A 93 -1.56 -9.01 -15.22
CA MET A 93 -2.66 -8.15 -14.75
C MET A 93 -3.39 -8.77 -13.54
N LEU A 94 -3.61 -10.08 -13.55
CA LEU A 94 -4.27 -10.81 -12.47
C LEU A 94 -3.44 -10.80 -11.19
N ILE A 95 -2.12 -11.03 -11.29
CA ILE A 95 -1.18 -10.91 -10.16
C ILE A 95 -1.24 -9.50 -9.57
N GLY A 96 -1.21 -8.47 -10.43
CA GLY A 96 -1.29 -7.08 -10.01
C GLY A 96 -2.58 -6.78 -9.25
N THR A 97 -3.71 -7.25 -9.77
CA THR A 97 -5.04 -7.03 -9.18
C THR A 97 -5.17 -7.69 -7.81
N ILE A 98 -4.71 -8.95 -7.68
CA ILE A 98 -4.73 -9.67 -6.41
C ILE A 98 -3.83 -8.97 -5.38
N SER A 99 -2.65 -8.51 -5.80
CA SER A 99 -1.73 -7.79 -4.92
C SER A 99 -2.34 -6.49 -4.39
N LEU A 100 -3.00 -5.71 -5.24
CA LEU A 100 -3.73 -4.50 -4.84
C LEU A 100 -4.86 -4.81 -3.87
N PHE A 101 -5.64 -5.87 -4.12
CA PHE A 101 -6.73 -6.27 -3.24
C PHE A 101 -6.23 -6.62 -1.83
N ILE A 102 -5.16 -7.42 -1.74
CA ILE A 102 -4.53 -7.78 -0.47
C ILE A 102 -3.98 -6.53 0.23
N SER A 103 -3.32 -5.64 -0.53
CA SER A 103 -2.79 -4.38 -0.01
C SER A 103 -3.87 -3.50 0.62
N ILE A 104 -5.00 -3.32 -0.06
CA ILE A 104 -6.14 -2.57 0.45
C ILE A 104 -6.65 -3.19 1.76
N GLY A 105 -6.70 -4.53 1.86
CA GLY A 105 -7.03 -5.23 3.11
C GLY A 105 -6.10 -4.85 4.29
N PHE A 106 -4.79 -4.74 4.04
CA PHE A 106 -3.85 -4.24 5.05
C PHE A 106 -4.11 -2.78 5.43
N LEU A 107 -4.39 -1.91 4.46
CA LEU A 107 -4.66 -0.49 4.70
C LEU A 107 -5.96 -0.25 5.48
N ILE A 108 -7.00 -1.04 5.20
CA ILE A 108 -8.26 -1.02 5.96
C ILE A 108 -7.98 -1.43 7.41
N THR A 109 -7.26 -2.55 7.61
CA THR A 109 -6.92 -3.03 8.95
C THR A 109 -6.06 -2.01 9.72
N PHE A 110 -5.13 -1.35 9.04
CA PHE A 110 -4.35 -0.25 9.60
C PHE A 110 -5.23 0.91 10.03
N SER A 111 -6.20 1.31 9.21
CA SER A 111 -7.08 2.45 9.48
C SER A 111 -7.91 2.24 10.75
N PHE A 112 -8.47 1.05 10.94
CA PHE A 112 -9.18 0.72 12.19
C PHE A 112 -8.26 0.73 13.42
N LYS A 113 -7.05 0.16 13.30
CA LYS A 113 -6.06 0.19 14.38
C LYS A 113 -5.58 1.61 14.71
N ALA A 114 -5.48 2.48 13.71
CA ALA A 114 -5.10 3.89 13.88
C ALA A 114 -6.09 4.64 14.75
N VAL A 115 -7.39 4.49 14.49
CA VAL A 115 -8.45 5.14 15.27
C VAL A 115 -8.45 4.63 16.72
N ARG A 116 -8.42 3.31 16.91
CA ARG A 116 -8.43 2.72 18.27
C ARG A 116 -7.26 3.18 19.13
N ILE A 117 -6.06 3.26 18.54
CA ILE A 117 -4.88 3.74 19.27
C ILE A 117 -5.01 5.21 19.66
N ARG A 118 -5.57 6.07 18.79
CA ARG A 118 -5.83 7.48 19.14
C ARG A 118 -6.86 7.62 20.27
N GLN A 119 -7.90 6.78 20.28
CA GLN A 119 -8.88 6.76 21.38
C GLN A 119 -8.22 6.37 22.70
N ASP A 120 -7.38 5.34 22.70
CA ASP A 120 -6.65 4.91 23.91
C ASP A 120 -5.72 6.01 24.42
N GLN A 121 -5.00 6.70 23.52
CA GLN A 121 -4.15 7.85 23.88
C GLN A 121 -4.93 8.99 24.53
N PHE A 122 -6.11 9.29 23.99
CA PHE A 122 -6.97 10.33 24.55
C PHE A 122 -7.48 9.95 25.95
N ASN A 123 -7.91 8.70 26.13
CA ASN A 123 -8.38 8.22 27.43
C ASN A 123 -7.26 8.20 28.49
N GLU A 124 -6.03 7.84 28.10
CA GLU A 124 -4.85 7.92 28.99
C GLU A 124 -4.47 9.36 29.35
N SER A 125 -4.82 10.35 28.52
CA SER A 125 -4.53 11.76 28.82
C SER A 125 -5.51 12.43 29.78
N ILE A 126 -6.69 11.82 29.99
CA ILE A 126 -7.77 12.36 30.84
C ILE A 126 -7.79 11.69 32.23
N ASN A 127 -7.25 10.46 32.34
CA ASN A 127 -7.07 9.75 33.61
C ASN A 127 -5.74 10.11 34.27
#